data_AF-A0A2G6IXD5-F1
#
_entry.id   AF-A0A2G6IXD5-F1
#
_cell.length_a   1.000
_cell.length_b   1.000
_cell.length_c   1.000
_cell.angle_alpha   90.00
_cell.angle_beta   90.00
_cell.angle_gamma   90.00
#
_symmetry.space_group_name_H-M   'P 1'
#
loop_
_entity.id
_entity.type
_entity.pdbx_description
1 polymer ?
#
loop_
_entity_poly.entity_id
_entity_poly.type
_entity_poly.pdbx_seq_one_letter_code
_entity_poly.pdbx_strand_id
1 'polypeptide(L)'
;MISKDDLRAAVGSGLLSEAQAASLSALADSRRGARENLSETDEPFELFRGFNEVFIIIGLLILTFGWITTMGVNIAVSPTNPQSQVVSWAVVGAAILWVFSEYFIRRRRMIGPAITLAALFAANATVGLVAHFSHVFMVVQQDYASLLMPVGLTTVAVALYWFRFRVPFAMALIALGIMAFALIAGATQAGSPSSPTELFLLSADGTFAWITLAVGLVVFIIAMMFDMSDPHRVTLRSSQGFWLHVIAAPALVNTISLTLLKEGSASGNLILFAVLVLFAIVAIIIDRRSFLIAAIGYCVTLSVTVLDGTSAAWTVLILGFLLVFMGAFWARIRATILQPLGGILPLDRLPPCH
;
A
#
# COMPACT_ATOMS: atom_id res chain seq x y z
N MET A 1 28.79 18.84 -1.74
CA MET A 1 28.15 18.00 -2.78
C MET A 1 26.65 18.22 -2.66
N ILE A 2 25.95 18.60 -3.73
CA ILE A 2 24.50 18.86 -3.71
C ILE A 2 23.77 17.55 -3.42
N SER A 3 22.92 17.53 -2.40
CA SER A 3 22.10 16.38 -2.00
C SER A 3 20.72 16.42 -2.65
N LYS A 4 20.00 15.29 -2.64
CA LYS A 4 18.59 15.24 -3.11
C LYS A 4 17.68 16.21 -2.36
N ASP A 5 18.01 16.51 -1.10
CA ASP A 5 17.24 17.45 -0.29
C ASP A 5 17.52 18.90 -0.69
N ASP A 6 18.74 19.23 -1.13
CA ASP A 6 19.07 20.54 -1.68
C ASP A 6 18.33 20.77 -3.00
N LEU A 7 18.19 19.74 -3.83
CA LEU A 7 17.38 19.77 -5.06
C LEU A 7 15.89 19.98 -4.75
N ARG A 8 15.34 19.25 -3.77
CA ARG A 8 13.95 19.43 -3.33
C ARG A 8 13.71 20.83 -2.75
N ALA A 9 14.64 21.35 -1.96
CA ALA A 9 14.56 22.70 -1.41
C ALA A 9 14.67 23.78 -2.51
N ALA A 10 15.53 23.56 -3.52
CA ALA A 10 15.64 24.44 -4.67
C ALA A 10 14.36 24.46 -5.53
N VAL A 11 13.70 23.31 -5.72
CA VAL A 11 12.38 23.25 -6.37
C VAL A 11 11.32 23.95 -5.52
N GLY A 12 11.28 23.67 -4.21
CA GLY A 12 10.31 24.28 -3.29
C GLY A 12 10.46 25.80 -3.12
N SER A 13 11.64 26.35 -3.39
CA SER A 13 11.92 27.79 -3.38
C SER A 13 11.84 28.45 -4.76
N GLY A 14 11.55 27.68 -5.82
CA GLY A 14 11.46 28.16 -7.20
C GLY A 14 12.81 28.45 -7.87
N LEU A 15 13.94 28.06 -7.26
CA LEU A 15 15.28 28.20 -7.84
C LEU A 15 15.52 27.22 -9.00
N LEU A 16 14.86 26.07 -9.00
CA LEU A 16 14.91 25.06 -10.06
C LEU A 16 13.50 24.59 -10.41
N SER A 17 13.28 24.23 -11.67
CA SER A 17 12.11 23.43 -12.05
C SER A 17 12.31 21.96 -11.64
N GLU A 18 11.21 21.21 -11.50
CA GLU A 18 11.27 19.76 -11.23
C GLU A 18 12.11 19.02 -12.28
N ALA A 19 11.94 19.37 -13.56
CA ALA A 19 12.71 18.78 -14.65
C ALA A 19 14.22 19.07 -14.51
N GLN A 20 14.60 20.32 -14.18
CA GLN A 20 16.00 20.68 -13.95
C GLN A 20 16.61 19.94 -12.76
N ALA A 21 15.85 19.80 -11.67
CA ALA A 21 16.29 19.06 -10.49
C ALA A 21 16.46 17.56 -10.80
N ALA A 22 15.56 16.96 -11.59
CA ALA A 22 15.68 15.58 -12.05
C ALA A 22 16.94 15.38 -12.92
N SER A 23 17.18 16.26 -13.90
CA SER A 23 18.38 16.19 -14.75
C SER A 23 19.67 16.36 -13.95
N LEU A 24 19.70 17.28 -12.97
CA LEU A 24 20.87 17.48 -12.13
C LEU A 24 21.14 16.28 -11.21
N SER A 25 20.08 15.65 -10.67
CA SER A 25 20.20 14.41 -9.90
C SER A 25 20.74 13.27 -10.77
N ALA A 26 20.21 13.11 -11.98
CA ALA A 26 20.67 12.09 -12.93
C ALA A 26 22.16 12.27 -13.27
N LEU A 27 22.60 13.50 -13.52
CA LEU A 27 24.01 13.82 -13.76
C LEU A 27 24.90 13.53 -12.53
N ALA A 28 24.43 13.87 -11.32
CA ALA A 28 25.17 13.63 -10.09
C ALA A 28 25.29 12.13 -9.74
N ASP A 29 24.23 11.35 -9.98
CA ASP A 29 24.20 9.91 -9.76
C ASP A 29 25.05 9.17 -10.82
N SER A 30 25.04 9.62 -12.08
CA SER A 30 25.93 9.14 -13.14
C SER A 30 27.41 9.33 -12.77
N ARG A 31 27.79 10.51 -12.27
CA ARG A 31 29.17 10.80 -11.82
C ARG A 31 29.63 9.94 -10.64
N ARG A 32 28.72 9.45 -9.81
CA ARG A 32 29.04 8.60 -8.64
C ARG A 32 29.23 7.13 -9.01
N GLY A 33 29.03 6.72 -10.26
CA GLY A 33 29.06 5.31 -10.68
C GLY A 33 27.94 4.46 -10.07
N ALA A 34 27.04 5.06 -9.27
CA ALA A 34 25.93 4.38 -8.60
C ALA A 34 24.84 3.92 -9.58
N ARG A 35 24.92 4.34 -10.85
CA ARG A 35 23.92 4.14 -11.90
C ARG A 35 24.47 3.59 -13.22
N GLU A 36 25.68 3.04 -13.28
CA GLU A 36 26.14 2.42 -14.54
C GLU A 36 25.20 1.31 -15.06
N ASN A 37 24.32 0.74 -14.21
CA ASN A 37 23.37 -0.33 -14.57
C ASN A 37 21.92 -0.14 -14.09
N LEU A 38 21.50 1.04 -13.60
CA LEU A 38 20.13 1.28 -13.14
C LEU A 38 19.41 2.24 -14.11
N SER A 39 18.33 1.78 -14.73
CA SER A 39 17.54 2.62 -15.65
C SER A 39 16.89 3.79 -14.89
N GLU A 40 16.65 4.92 -15.56
CA GLU A 40 15.95 6.09 -14.96
C GLU A 40 14.57 5.73 -14.39
N THR A 41 13.97 4.65 -14.88
CA THR A 41 12.69 4.03 -14.50
C THR A 41 12.74 3.05 -13.33
N ASP A 42 13.92 2.56 -12.93
CA ASP A 42 14.00 1.63 -11.79
C ASP A 42 13.92 2.43 -10.49
N GLU A 43 12.78 2.32 -9.79
CA GLU A 43 12.64 2.74 -8.40
C GLU A 43 13.69 1.98 -7.57
N PRO A 44 14.74 2.63 -7.02
CA PRO A 44 15.55 1.96 -6.03
C PRO A 44 14.67 1.86 -4.79
N PHE A 45 13.98 0.73 -4.65
CA PHE A 45 13.29 0.37 -3.43
C PHE A 45 14.37 0.03 -2.39
N GLU A 46 14.97 1.08 -1.83
CA GLU A 46 15.90 0.99 -0.72
C GLU A 46 15.10 0.59 0.52
N LEU A 47 14.81 -0.70 0.66
CA LEU A 47 14.21 -1.21 1.89
C LEU A 47 15.12 -0.89 3.09
N PHE A 48 16.44 -0.89 2.85
CA PHE A 48 17.47 -0.45 3.81
C PHE A 48 18.58 0.31 3.07
N ARG A 49 19.06 1.41 3.67
CA ARG A 49 20.28 2.11 3.19
C ARG A 49 21.59 1.46 3.64
N GLY A 50 21.54 0.52 4.58
CA GLY A 50 22.70 -0.22 5.07
C GLY A 50 22.38 -1.13 6.26
N PHE A 51 23.33 -1.99 6.64
CA PHE A 51 23.18 -2.99 7.72
C PHE A 51 22.78 -2.39 9.07
N ASN A 52 23.14 -1.14 9.36
CA ASN A 52 22.75 -0.45 10.58
C ASN A 52 21.23 -0.32 10.72
N GLU A 53 20.50 -0.11 9.63
CA GLU A 53 19.03 -0.03 9.66
C GLU A 53 18.41 -1.39 10.04
N VAL A 54 18.98 -2.48 9.58
CA VAL A 54 18.55 -3.85 9.94
C VAL A 54 18.72 -4.08 11.44
N PHE A 55 19.87 -3.73 12.00
CA PHE A 55 20.13 -3.86 13.45
C PHE A 55 19.11 -3.07 14.29
N ILE A 56 18.80 -1.84 13.87
CA ILE A 56 17.81 -0.99 14.56
C ILE A 56 16.42 -1.62 14.50
N ILE A 57 16.00 -2.16 13.35
CA ILE A 57 14.70 -2.82 13.21
C ILE A 57 14.60 -4.02 14.12
N ILE A 58 15.63 -4.88 14.16
CA ILE A 58 15.69 -6.02 15.08
C ILE A 58 15.59 -5.53 16.53
N GLY A 59 16.33 -4.47 16.89
CA GLY A 59 16.23 -3.85 18.22
C GLY A 59 14.83 -3.34 18.55
N LEU A 60 14.14 -2.69 17.61
CA LEU A 60 12.76 -2.23 17.78
C LEU A 60 11.78 -3.40 17.95
N LEU A 61 11.97 -4.50 17.23
CA LEU A 61 11.14 -5.70 17.35
C LEU A 61 11.36 -6.40 18.69
N ILE A 62 12.60 -6.56 19.14
CA ILE A 62 12.92 -7.13 20.46
C ILE A 62 12.36 -6.23 21.58
N LEU A 63 12.50 -4.91 21.45
CA LEU A 63 11.92 -3.97 22.41
C LEU A 63 10.40 -4.07 22.44
N THR A 64 9.74 -4.15 21.28
CA THR A 64 8.29 -4.32 21.18
C THR A 64 7.85 -5.62 21.83
N PHE A 65 8.55 -6.72 21.58
CA PHE A 65 8.28 -8.00 22.22
C PHE A 65 8.42 -7.90 23.74
N GLY A 66 9.53 -7.34 24.24
CA GLY A 66 9.73 -7.12 25.67
C GLY A 66 8.66 -6.23 26.29
N TRP A 67 8.20 -5.19 25.58
CA TRP A 67 7.10 -4.32 25.98
C TRP A 67 5.79 -5.08 26.14
N ILE A 68 5.41 -5.86 25.12
CA ILE A 68 4.19 -6.68 25.13
C ILE A 68 4.25 -7.74 26.23
N THR A 69 5.37 -8.43 26.39
CA THR A 69 5.54 -9.45 27.45
C THR A 69 5.46 -8.81 28.85
N THR A 70 6.13 -7.68 29.07
CA THR A 70 6.09 -6.98 30.36
C THR A 70 4.69 -6.46 30.68
N MET A 71 4.02 -5.87 29.69
CA MET A 71 2.61 -5.47 29.81
C MET A 71 1.73 -6.67 30.18
N GLY A 72 1.87 -7.80 29.49
CA GLY A 72 1.10 -9.02 29.76
C GLY A 72 1.32 -9.57 31.18
N VAL A 73 2.57 -9.66 31.62
CA VAL A 73 2.91 -10.09 33.00
C VAL A 73 2.37 -9.10 34.04
N ASN A 74 2.50 -7.79 33.80
CA ASN A 74 2.01 -6.78 34.71
C ASN A 74 0.49 -6.84 34.86
N ILE A 75 -0.23 -7.04 33.75
CA ILE A 75 -1.69 -7.23 33.75
C ILE A 75 -2.09 -8.50 34.51
N ALA A 76 -1.33 -9.60 34.36
CA ALA A 76 -1.64 -10.87 35.00
C ALA A 76 -1.45 -10.86 36.53
N VAL A 77 -0.49 -10.06 37.03
CA VAL A 77 -0.13 -10.02 38.46
C VAL A 77 -0.79 -8.86 39.21
N SER A 78 -1.16 -7.78 38.51
CA SER A 78 -1.75 -6.60 39.15
C SER A 78 -3.25 -6.78 39.42
N PRO A 79 -3.75 -6.40 40.61
CA PRO A 79 -5.17 -6.52 40.96
C PRO A 79 -6.06 -5.43 40.33
N THR A 80 -5.50 -4.57 39.47
CA THR A 80 -6.21 -3.45 38.84
C THR A 80 -6.91 -3.88 37.56
N ASN A 81 -7.91 -3.10 37.11
CA ASN A 81 -8.66 -3.42 35.91
C ASN A 81 -7.73 -3.57 34.68
N PRO A 82 -7.70 -4.75 34.01
CA PRO A 82 -6.79 -5.04 32.91
C PRO A 82 -6.95 -4.07 31.74
N GLN A 83 -8.17 -3.61 31.47
CA GLN A 83 -8.46 -2.65 30.40
C GLN A 83 -7.77 -1.31 30.65
N SER A 84 -7.87 -0.78 31.87
CA SER A 84 -7.23 0.49 32.27
C SER A 84 -5.70 0.42 32.22
N GLN A 85 -5.14 -0.76 32.51
CA GLN A 85 -3.71 -1.01 32.39
C GLN A 85 -3.29 -0.95 30.91
N VAL A 86 -3.96 -1.69 30.01
CA VAL A 86 -3.62 -1.69 28.57
C VAL A 86 -3.64 -0.27 28.00
N VAL A 87 -4.62 0.55 28.36
CA VAL A 87 -4.70 1.96 27.92
C VAL A 87 -3.47 2.75 28.42
N SER A 88 -3.12 2.61 29.69
CA SER A 88 -1.96 3.29 30.27
C SER A 88 -0.65 2.88 29.58
N TRP A 89 -0.45 1.58 29.35
CA TRP A 89 0.68 1.04 28.60
C TRP A 89 0.69 1.55 27.15
N ALA A 90 -0.46 1.61 26.47
CA ALA A 90 -0.53 2.10 25.10
C ALA A 90 -0.20 3.60 24.99
N VAL A 91 -0.58 4.42 25.97
CA VAL A 91 -0.22 5.85 26.00
C VAL A 91 1.29 6.04 26.15
N VAL A 92 1.92 5.31 27.07
CA VAL A 92 3.38 5.37 27.25
C VAL A 92 4.09 4.81 26.01
N GLY A 93 3.61 3.71 25.45
CA GLY A 93 4.11 3.12 24.22
C GLY A 93 4.04 4.08 23.03
N ALA A 94 2.93 4.82 22.89
CA ALA A 94 2.76 5.84 21.86
C ALA A 94 3.78 6.98 22.01
N ALA A 95 4.04 7.43 23.24
CA ALA A 95 5.04 8.47 23.50
C ALA A 95 6.46 8.00 23.15
N ILE A 96 6.84 6.77 23.53
CA ILE A 96 8.14 6.18 23.20
C ILE A 96 8.30 6.06 21.69
N LEU A 97 7.31 5.50 21.00
CA LEU A 97 7.32 5.36 19.55
C LEU A 97 7.42 6.72 18.86
N TRP A 98 6.71 7.74 19.34
CA TRP A 98 6.80 9.10 18.80
C TRP A 98 8.21 9.69 18.94
N VAL A 99 8.85 9.53 20.10
CA VAL A 99 10.23 9.98 20.33
C VAL A 99 11.21 9.27 19.41
N PHE A 100 11.06 7.95 19.24
CA PHE A 100 11.88 7.18 18.30
C PHE A 100 11.65 7.61 16.86
N SER A 101 10.42 7.89 16.47
CA SER A 101 10.09 8.42 15.16
C SER A 101 10.73 9.79 14.93
N GLU A 102 10.73 10.67 15.93
CA GLU A 102 11.41 11.96 15.83
C GLU A 102 12.92 11.80 15.65
N TYR A 103 13.53 10.83 16.32
CA TYR A 103 14.96 10.55 16.17
C TYR A 103 15.29 9.87 14.83
N PHE A 104 14.74 8.68 14.56
CA PHE A 104 15.12 7.85 13.42
C PHE A 104 14.61 8.39 12.08
N ILE A 105 13.43 9.01 12.07
CA ILE A 105 12.81 9.51 10.83
C ILE A 105 13.27 10.94 10.54
N ARG A 106 13.16 11.86 11.51
CA ARG A 106 13.44 13.28 11.25
C ARG A 106 14.93 13.62 11.34
N ARG A 107 15.61 13.13 12.37
CA ARG A 107 17.05 13.43 12.56
C ARG A 107 17.94 12.51 11.74
N ARG A 108 17.71 11.19 11.78
CA ARG A 108 18.56 10.19 11.09
C ARG A 108 18.13 9.89 9.67
N ARG A 109 16.91 10.25 9.26
CA ARG A 109 16.37 10.08 7.90
C ARG A 109 16.48 8.64 7.36
N MET A 110 16.23 7.67 8.22
CA MET A 110 16.29 6.23 7.89
C MET A 110 14.97 5.76 7.28
N ILE A 111 15.03 4.82 6.33
CA ILE A 111 13.83 4.33 5.61
C ILE A 111 13.24 3.10 6.30
N GLY A 112 14.04 2.06 6.53
CA GLY A 112 13.56 0.81 7.13
C GLY A 112 12.91 1.02 8.50
N PRO A 113 13.61 1.64 9.47
CA PRO A 113 13.05 1.99 10.77
C PRO A 113 11.78 2.87 10.68
N ALA A 114 11.66 3.73 9.67
CA ALA A 114 10.45 4.56 9.51
C ALA A 114 9.21 3.72 9.17
N ILE A 115 9.35 2.72 8.30
CA ILE A 115 8.29 1.77 7.96
C ILE A 115 7.91 0.97 9.22
N THR A 116 8.90 0.41 9.92
CA THR A 116 8.68 -0.35 11.15
C THR A 116 7.98 0.49 12.22
N LEU A 117 8.45 1.71 12.49
CA LEU A 117 7.84 2.60 13.49
C LEU A 117 6.42 3.02 13.13
N ALA A 118 6.12 3.24 11.84
CA ALA A 118 4.75 3.52 11.41
C ALA A 118 3.81 2.33 11.67
N ALA A 119 4.26 1.10 11.39
CA ALA A 119 3.51 -0.12 11.68
C ALA A 119 3.30 -0.32 13.20
N LEU A 120 4.36 -0.17 13.99
CA LEU A 120 4.31 -0.29 15.45
C LEU A 120 3.41 0.78 16.07
N PHE A 121 3.47 2.02 15.59
CA PHE A 121 2.61 3.10 16.07
C PHE A 121 1.14 2.80 15.77
N ALA A 122 0.82 2.37 14.54
CA ALA A 122 -0.54 1.98 14.18
C ALA A 122 -1.04 0.82 15.06
N ALA A 123 -0.24 -0.23 15.24
CA ALA A 123 -0.60 -1.36 16.10
C ALA A 123 -0.82 -0.95 17.56
N ASN A 124 0.07 -0.15 18.13
CA ASN A 124 -0.06 0.35 19.50
C ASN A 124 -1.30 1.25 19.67
N ALA A 125 -1.57 2.14 18.69
CA ALA A 125 -2.78 2.97 18.68
C ALA A 125 -4.05 2.11 18.63
N THR A 126 -4.09 1.10 17.75
CA THR A 126 -5.21 0.14 17.68
C THR A 126 -5.41 -0.54 19.03
N VAL A 127 -4.37 -1.13 19.62
CA VAL A 127 -4.48 -1.84 20.91
C VAL A 127 -5.00 -0.93 22.01
N GLY A 128 -4.44 0.28 22.15
CA GLY A 128 -4.86 1.22 23.19
C GLY A 128 -6.30 1.73 23.00
N LEU A 129 -6.67 2.08 21.77
CA LEU A 129 -8.00 2.62 21.46
C LEU A 129 -9.07 1.53 21.54
N VAL A 130 -8.80 0.33 21.01
CA VAL A 130 -9.71 -0.82 21.14
C VAL A 130 -9.86 -1.17 22.61
N ALA A 131 -8.78 -1.23 23.39
CA ALA A 131 -8.88 -1.46 24.82
C ALA A 131 -9.73 -0.38 25.50
N HIS A 132 -9.65 0.89 25.11
CA HIS A 132 -10.44 1.94 25.76
C HIS A 132 -11.92 1.94 25.36
N PHE A 133 -12.21 1.86 24.06
CA PHE A 133 -13.55 2.14 23.52
C PHE A 133 -14.35 0.90 23.14
N SER A 134 -13.72 -0.26 22.95
CA SER A 134 -14.44 -1.48 22.54
C SER A 134 -14.99 -2.25 23.73
N HIS A 135 -16.08 -2.98 23.49
CA HIS A 135 -16.68 -3.89 24.46
C HIS A 135 -16.57 -5.32 23.96
N VAL A 136 -15.72 -6.13 24.61
CA VAL A 136 -15.44 -7.51 24.20
C VAL A 136 -16.70 -8.35 24.08
N PHE A 137 -17.67 -8.19 24.99
CA PHE A 137 -18.93 -8.92 24.95
C PHE A 137 -19.76 -8.64 23.70
N MET A 138 -19.79 -7.39 23.21
CA MET A 138 -20.50 -7.03 21.97
C MET A 138 -19.86 -7.73 20.77
N VAL A 139 -18.52 -7.69 20.69
CA VAL A 139 -17.77 -8.33 19.60
C VAL A 139 -18.01 -9.85 19.57
N VAL A 140 -18.03 -10.50 20.74
CA VAL A 140 -18.35 -11.93 20.86
C VAL A 140 -19.77 -12.24 20.38
N GLN A 141 -20.72 -11.32 20.61
CA GLN A 141 -22.10 -11.41 20.15
C GLN A 141 -22.29 -10.99 18.68
N GLN A 142 -21.21 -10.80 17.91
CA GLN A 142 -21.24 -10.32 16.52
C GLN A 142 -21.78 -8.88 16.36
N ASP A 143 -21.82 -8.10 17.44
CA ASP A 143 -22.08 -6.66 17.39
C ASP A 143 -20.75 -5.91 17.35
N TYR A 144 -20.42 -5.41 16.16
CA TYR A 144 -19.18 -4.71 15.88
C TYR A 144 -19.27 -3.18 16.06
N ALA A 145 -20.41 -2.65 16.54
CA ALA A 145 -20.60 -1.20 16.68
C ALA A 145 -19.55 -0.57 17.61
N SER A 146 -19.13 -1.31 18.65
CA SER A 146 -18.08 -0.86 19.58
C SER A 146 -16.68 -0.74 18.95
N LEU A 147 -16.46 -1.27 17.74
CA LEU A 147 -15.18 -1.18 17.02
C LEU A 147 -15.08 0.04 16.09
N LEU A 148 -16.21 0.69 15.76
CA LEU A 148 -16.21 1.84 14.84
C LEU A 148 -15.39 3.01 15.36
N MET A 149 -15.66 3.43 16.60
CA MET A 149 -14.94 4.53 17.24
C MET A 149 -13.43 4.27 17.36
N PRO A 150 -12.95 3.14 17.90
CA PRO A 150 -11.51 2.92 18.01
C PRO A 150 -10.81 2.77 16.66
N VAL A 151 -11.42 2.15 15.65
CA VAL A 151 -10.82 2.04 14.30
C VAL A 151 -10.77 3.40 13.60
N GLY A 152 -11.84 4.20 13.73
CA GLY A 152 -11.86 5.58 13.23
C GLY A 152 -10.77 6.44 13.87
N LEU A 153 -10.67 6.41 15.20
CA LEU A 153 -9.65 7.15 15.95
C LEU A 153 -8.22 6.65 15.65
N THR A 154 -8.04 5.35 15.44
CA THR A 154 -6.74 4.79 15.02
C THR A 154 -6.34 5.35 13.67
N THR A 155 -7.28 5.37 12.71
CA THR A 155 -7.04 5.91 11.37
C THR A 155 -6.67 7.39 11.43
N VAL A 156 -7.34 8.18 12.28
CA VAL A 156 -7.00 9.57 12.55
C VAL A 156 -5.61 9.70 13.19
N ALA A 157 -5.27 8.86 14.18
CA ALA A 157 -3.96 8.88 14.83
C ALA A 157 -2.83 8.58 13.82
N VAL A 158 -3.02 7.61 12.93
CA VAL A 158 -2.07 7.29 11.85
C VAL A 158 -2.00 8.43 10.84
N ALA A 159 -3.11 9.10 10.53
CA ALA A 159 -3.11 10.29 9.68
C ALA A 159 -2.31 11.44 10.31
N LEU A 160 -2.47 11.70 11.62
CA LEU A 160 -1.67 12.68 12.35
C LEU A 160 -0.18 12.32 12.36
N TYR A 161 0.13 11.04 12.55
CA TYR A 161 1.49 10.52 12.44
C TYR A 161 2.07 10.76 11.04
N TRP A 162 1.30 10.48 9.98
CA TRP A 162 1.69 10.77 8.61
C TRP A 162 1.90 12.27 8.37
N PHE A 163 1.02 13.15 8.87
CA PHE A 163 1.20 14.60 8.71
C PHE A 163 2.54 15.07 9.28
N ARG A 164 2.97 14.50 10.41
CA ARG A 164 4.20 14.89 11.10
C ARG A 164 5.47 14.27 10.52
N PHE A 165 5.45 12.98 10.17
CA PHE A 165 6.65 12.24 9.75
C PHE A 165 6.73 12.03 8.25
N ARG A 166 5.61 12.18 7.52
CA ARG A 166 5.48 12.03 6.06
C ARG A 166 6.00 10.69 5.52
N VAL A 167 5.91 9.64 6.34
CA VAL A 167 6.31 8.28 5.97
C VAL A 167 5.36 7.74 4.90
N PRO A 168 5.84 7.38 3.70
CA PRO A 168 4.96 6.91 2.62
C PRO A 168 4.11 5.70 3.00
N PHE A 169 4.69 4.74 3.73
CA PHE A 169 3.98 3.54 4.19
C PHE A 169 2.75 3.84 5.05
N ALA A 170 2.73 4.96 5.79
CA ALA A 170 1.58 5.33 6.60
C ALA A 170 0.31 5.59 5.76
N MET A 171 0.45 5.94 4.47
CA MET A 171 -0.69 6.09 3.56
C MET A 171 -1.41 4.76 3.30
N ALA A 172 -0.66 3.66 3.18
CA ALA A 172 -1.26 2.32 3.08
C ALA A 172 -2.03 1.98 4.37
N LEU A 173 -1.46 2.30 5.54
CA LEU A 173 -2.13 2.07 6.83
C LEU A 173 -3.41 2.92 6.98
N ILE A 174 -3.42 4.16 6.48
CA ILE A 174 -4.63 5.01 6.44
C ILE A 174 -5.68 4.40 5.52
N ALA A 175 -5.30 3.99 4.30
CA ALA A 175 -6.22 3.35 3.36
C ALA A 175 -6.81 2.05 3.92
N LEU A 176 -6.00 1.23 4.59
CA LEU A 176 -6.45 0.04 5.30
C LEU A 176 -7.37 0.38 6.48
N GLY A 177 -7.08 1.44 7.23
CA GLY A 177 -7.94 1.92 8.31
C GLY A 177 -9.31 2.38 7.83
N ILE A 178 -9.37 3.14 6.72
CA ILE A 178 -10.62 3.55 6.07
C ILE A 178 -11.40 2.32 5.56
N MET A 179 -10.71 1.37 4.92
CA MET A 179 -11.32 0.12 4.47
C MET A 179 -11.90 -0.68 5.64
N ALA A 180 -11.12 -0.87 6.71
CA ALA A 180 -11.56 -1.58 7.91
C ALA A 180 -12.77 -0.89 8.57
N PHE A 181 -12.75 0.44 8.68
CA PHE A 181 -13.87 1.21 9.21
C PHE A 181 -15.14 0.99 8.38
N ALA A 182 -15.05 1.10 7.05
CA ALA A 182 -16.18 0.91 6.16
C ALA A 182 -16.73 -0.52 6.20
N LEU A 183 -15.86 -1.53 6.25
CA LEU A 183 -16.26 -2.93 6.37
C LEU A 183 -16.93 -3.22 7.72
N ILE A 184 -16.43 -2.67 8.82
CA ILE A 184 -17.06 -2.81 10.14
C ILE A 184 -18.44 -2.13 10.14
N ALA A 185 -18.57 -0.95 9.54
CA ALA A 185 -19.85 -0.26 9.41
C ALA A 185 -20.86 -1.04 8.55
N GLY A 186 -20.37 -1.70 7.49
CA GLY A 186 -21.16 -2.66 6.73
C GLY A 186 -21.60 -3.85 7.58
N ALA A 187 -20.69 -4.43 8.35
CA ALA A 187 -20.97 -5.58 9.21
C ALA A 187 -21.99 -5.30 10.31
N THR A 188 -22.01 -4.07 10.86
CA THR A 188 -23.04 -3.67 11.84
C THR A 188 -24.45 -3.59 11.25
N GLN A 189 -24.59 -3.43 9.94
CA GLN A 189 -25.88 -3.30 9.26
C GLN A 189 -26.33 -4.60 8.58
N ALA A 190 -25.39 -5.31 7.96
CA ALA A 190 -25.66 -6.48 7.13
C ALA A 190 -25.23 -7.82 7.77
N GLY A 191 -24.67 -7.81 8.99
CA GLY A 191 -24.08 -8.99 9.63
C GLY A 191 -22.64 -9.25 9.18
N SER A 192 -21.93 -10.18 9.82
CA SER A 192 -20.54 -10.51 9.47
C SER A 192 -20.43 -11.34 8.18
N PRO A 193 -19.37 -11.16 7.37
CA PRO A 193 -19.11 -12.05 6.25
C PRO A 193 -18.78 -13.46 6.76
N SER A 194 -19.38 -14.47 6.14
CA SER A 194 -19.18 -15.88 6.50
C SER A 194 -17.83 -16.43 6.02
N SER A 195 -17.23 -15.79 5.02
CA SER A 195 -15.92 -16.16 4.48
C SER A 195 -15.15 -14.94 3.96
N PRO A 196 -13.80 -14.99 3.93
CA PRO A 196 -12.98 -13.88 3.42
C PRO A 196 -13.26 -13.51 1.96
N THR A 197 -13.81 -14.44 1.16
CA THR A 197 -14.13 -14.20 -0.25
C THR A 197 -15.35 -13.29 -0.42
N GLU A 198 -16.28 -13.27 0.55
CA GLU A 198 -17.45 -12.36 0.52
C GLU A 198 -17.06 -10.89 0.60
N LEU A 199 -15.87 -10.57 1.09
CA LEU A 199 -15.32 -9.21 1.06
C LEU A 199 -15.14 -8.68 -0.38
N PHE A 200 -15.08 -9.59 -1.36
CA PHE A 200 -14.74 -9.28 -2.76
C PHE A 200 -15.82 -9.76 -3.75
N LEU A 201 -16.74 -10.64 -3.37
CA LEU A 201 -17.75 -11.16 -4.29
C LEU A 201 -18.95 -10.20 -4.45
N LEU A 202 -19.15 -9.63 -5.65
CA LEU A 202 -20.38 -8.90 -5.99
C LEU A 202 -21.53 -9.89 -6.20
N SER A 203 -22.07 -10.43 -5.12
CA SER A 203 -23.37 -11.11 -5.13
C SER A 203 -24.49 -10.09 -4.89
N ALA A 204 -25.72 -10.43 -5.30
CA ALA A 204 -26.89 -9.56 -5.11
C ALA A 204 -27.15 -9.19 -3.64
N ASP A 205 -26.72 -10.05 -2.70
CA ASP A 205 -26.91 -9.86 -1.25
C ASP A 205 -25.67 -9.28 -0.52
N GLY A 206 -24.52 -9.18 -1.21
CA GLY A 206 -23.23 -8.89 -0.58
C GLY A 206 -22.87 -7.39 -0.53
N THR A 207 -23.16 -6.72 0.59
CA THR A 207 -22.78 -5.29 0.80
C THR A 207 -21.26 -5.08 0.83
N PHE A 208 -20.48 -6.09 1.23
CA PHE A 208 -19.04 -5.98 1.47
C PHE A 208 -18.21 -5.75 0.20
N ALA A 209 -18.51 -6.46 -0.89
CA ALA A 209 -17.79 -6.27 -2.15
C ALA A 209 -18.00 -4.87 -2.72
N TRP A 210 -19.21 -4.31 -2.58
CA TRP A 210 -19.49 -2.93 -2.96
C TRP A 210 -18.68 -1.92 -2.13
N ILE A 211 -18.56 -2.14 -0.82
CA ILE A 211 -17.70 -1.33 0.05
C ILE A 211 -16.24 -1.43 -0.41
N THR A 212 -15.72 -2.65 -0.59
CA THR A 212 -14.33 -2.88 -1.02
C THR A 212 -14.04 -2.24 -2.38
N LEU A 213 -14.97 -2.36 -3.33
CA LEU A 213 -14.86 -1.75 -4.65
C LEU A 213 -14.88 -0.22 -4.57
N ALA A 214 -15.82 0.35 -3.83
CA ALA A 214 -15.98 1.80 -3.71
C ALA A 214 -14.78 2.44 -3.00
N VAL A 215 -14.35 1.89 -1.86
CA VAL A 215 -13.16 2.36 -1.15
C VAL A 215 -11.91 2.14 -2.01
N GLY A 216 -11.78 0.98 -2.66
CA GLY A 216 -10.66 0.68 -3.58
C GLY A 216 -10.56 1.70 -4.71
N LEU A 217 -11.70 2.10 -5.29
CA LEU A 217 -11.75 3.12 -6.35
C LEU A 217 -11.36 4.50 -5.83
N VAL A 218 -11.86 4.91 -4.66
CA VAL A 218 -11.47 6.19 -4.04
C VAL A 218 -9.97 6.22 -3.73
N VAL A 219 -9.43 5.14 -3.16
CA VAL A 219 -7.99 5.01 -2.88
C VAL A 219 -7.18 5.05 -4.17
N PHE A 220 -7.65 4.40 -5.25
CA PHE A 220 -7.02 4.47 -6.57
C PHE A 220 -6.98 5.89 -7.13
N ILE A 221 -8.10 6.63 -7.06
CA ILE A 221 -8.17 8.02 -7.52
C ILE A 221 -7.19 8.90 -6.74
N ILE A 222 -7.14 8.76 -5.42
CA ILE A 222 -6.19 9.51 -4.58
C ILE A 222 -4.75 9.12 -4.92
N ALA A 223 -4.46 7.83 -5.15
CA ALA A 223 -3.14 7.37 -5.56
C ALA A 223 -2.69 8.03 -6.88
N MET A 224 -3.59 8.09 -7.86
CA MET A 224 -3.38 8.78 -9.12
C MET A 224 -3.13 10.28 -8.94
N MET A 225 -3.87 10.94 -8.04
CA MET A 225 -3.64 12.37 -7.73
C MET A 225 -2.22 12.61 -7.19
N PHE A 226 -1.71 11.72 -6.34
CA PHE A 226 -0.34 11.81 -5.83
C PHE A 226 0.69 11.59 -6.94
N ASP A 227 0.50 10.58 -7.79
CA ASP A 227 1.41 10.27 -8.89
C ASP A 227 1.45 11.38 -9.95
N MET A 228 0.30 11.91 -10.36
CA MET A 228 0.22 13.00 -11.33
C MET A 228 0.75 14.33 -10.79
N SER A 229 0.84 14.49 -9.47
CA SER A 229 1.38 15.70 -8.84
C SER A 229 2.92 15.70 -8.72
N ASP A 230 3.57 14.60 -9.10
CA ASP A 230 5.02 14.45 -9.08
C ASP A 230 5.50 13.57 -10.27
N PRO A 231 5.29 14.00 -11.53
CA PRO A 231 5.56 13.17 -12.71
C PRO A 231 7.04 12.79 -12.86
N HIS A 232 7.93 13.68 -12.44
CA HIS A 232 9.39 13.47 -12.47
C HIS A 232 9.91 12.74 -11.21
N ARG A 233 9.01 12.35 -10.28
CA ARG A 233 9.31 11.56 -9.08
C ARG A 233 10.41 12.17 -8.20
N VAL A 234 10.40 13.49 -8.06
CA VAL A 234 11.40 14.25 -7.29
C VAL A 234 11.01 14.28 -5.82
N THR A 235 9.72 14.34 -5.49
CA THR A 235 9.22 14.48 -4.13
C THR A 235 8.93 13.12 -3.46
N LEU A 236 8.29 13.13 -2.29
CA LEU A 236 7.79 11.91 -1.63
C LEU A 236 6.38 11.52 -2.09
N ARG A 237 5.74 12.32 -2.94
CA ARG A 237 4.34 12.12 -3.36
C ARG A 237 4.20 10.87 -4.23
N SER A 238 5.11 10.65 -5.17
CA SER A 238 5.11 9.40 -5.96
C SER A 238 5.28 8.14 -5.09
N SER A 239 6.09 8.21 -4.02
CA SER A 239 6.21 7.10 -3.07
C SER A 239 4.93 6.87 -2.24
N GLN A 240 4.16 7.93 -1.96
CA GLN A 240 2.86 7.83 -1.29
C GLN A 240 1.81 7.19 -2.20
N GLY A 241 1.77 7.61 -3.47
CA GLY A 241 0.93 7.00 -4.51
C GLY A 241 1.21 5.52 -4.68
N PHE A 242 2.49 5.11 -4.70
CA PHE A 242 2.89 3.70 -4.72
C PHE A 242 2.20 2.88 -3.62
N TRP A 243 2.29 3.32 -2.35
CA TRP A 243 1.71 2.58 -1.22
C TRP A 243 0.19 2.54 -1.24
N LEU A 244 -0.47 3.58 -1.76
CA LEU A 244 -1.92 3.56 -1.99
C LEU A 244 -2.31 2.57 -3.09
N HIS A 245 -1.53 2.50 -4.18
CA HIS A 245 -1.74 1.51 -5.25
C HIS A 245 -1.56 0.06 -4.77
N VAL A 246 -0.68 -0.20 -3.80
CA VAL A 246 -0.54 -1.53 -3.17
C VAL A 246 -1.84 -1.97 -2.48
N ILE A 247 -2.65 -1.04 -1.99
CA ILE A 247 -3.95 -1.33 -1.38
C ILE A 247 -5.09 -1.33 -2.43
N ALA A 248 -5.10 -0.34 -3.32
CA ALA A 248 -6.16 -0.20 -4.31
C ALA A 248 -6.18 -1.33 -5.35
N ALA A 249 -5.02 -1.78 -5.82
CA ALA A 249 -4.95 -2.79 -6.88
C ALA A 249 -5.59 -4.13 -6.44
N PRO A 250 -5.23 -4.74 -5.30
CA PRO A 250 -5.93 -5.92 -4.80
C PRO A 250 -7.42 -5.68 -4.56
N ALA A 251 -7.81 -4.53 -4.01
CA ALA A 251 -9.22 -4.23 -3.73
C ALA A 251 -10.08 -4.19 -5.02
N LEU A 252 -9.56 -3.63 -6.11
CA LEU A 252 -10.26 -3.56 -7.40
C LEU A 252 -10.20 -4.89 -8.16
N VAL A 253 -8.99 -5.45 -8.30
CA VAL A 253 -8.75 -6.65 -9.09
C VAL A 253 -9.41 -7.87 -8.46
N ASN A 254 -9.28 -8.07 -7.14
CA ASN A 254 -9.91 -9.19 -6.47
C ASN A 254 -11.43 -9.11 -6.58
N THR A 255 -12.00 -7.93 -6.33
CA THR A 255 -13.45 -7.74 -6.33
C THR A 255 -14.07 -8.08 -7.69
N ILE A 256 -13.50 -7.57 -8.78
CA ILE A 256 -14.03 -7.85 -10.12
C ILE A 256 -13.70 -9.30 -10.56
N SER A 257 -12.47 -9.75 -10.33
CA SER A 257 -12.00 -11.03 -10.88
C SER A 257 -12.57 -12.25 -10.16
N LEU A 258 -12.67 -12.21 -8.82
CA LEU A 258 -13.31 -13.29 -8.05
C LEU A 258 -14.78 -13.43 -8.42
N THR A 259 -15.47 -12.31 -8.62
CA THR A 259 -16.89 -12.30 -9.01
C THR A 259 -17.10 -12.99 -10.35
N LEU A 260 -16.34 -12.60 -11.37
CA LEU A 260 -16.46 -13.19 -12.71
C LEU A 260 -16.01 -14.65 -12.75
N LEU A 261 -14.97 -15.02 -11.99
CA LEU A 261 -14.56 -16.42 -11.86
C LEU A 261 -15.63 -17.29 -11.19
N LYS A 262 -16.27 -16.78 -10.13
CA LYS A 262 -17.29 -17.53 -9.39
C LYS A 262 -18.57 -17.74 -10.20
N GLU A 263 -18.89 -16.81 -11.11
CA GLU A 263 -19.98 -16.98 -12.06
C GLU A 263 -19.77 -18.21 -12.95
N GLY A 264 -18.53 -18.45 -13.40
CA GLY A 264 -18.13 -19.67 -14.12
C GLY A 264 -18.73 -19.83 -15.52
N SER A 265 -19.42 -18.81 -16.04
CA SER A 265 -20.03 -18.82 -17.37
C SER A 265 -18.98 -18.54 -18.47
N ALA A 266 -19.21 -19.01 -19.69
CA ALA A 266 -18.32 -18.74 -20.83
C ALA A 266 -18.23 -17.22 -21.11
N SER A 267 -19.34 -16.50 -20.98
CA SER A 267 -19.39 -15.03 -21.06
C SER A 267 -18.60 -14.37 -19.92
N GLY A 268 -18.74 -14.85 -18.68
CA GLY A 268 -18.02 -14.34 -17.51
C GLY A 268 -16.50 -14.51 -17.66
N ASN A 269 -16.05 -15.65 -18.19
CA ASN A 269 -14.65 -15.91 -18.51
C ASN A 269 -14.11 -14.97 -19.60
N LEU A 270 -14.91 -14.67 -20.63
CA LEU A 270 -14.53 -13.71 -21.68
C LEU A 270 -14.46 -12.27 -21.16
N ILE A 271 -15.41 -11.88 -20.31
CA ILE A 271 -15.40 -10.58 -19.63
C ILE A 271 -14.19 -10.50 -18.69
N LEU A 272 -13.88 -11.56 -17.95
CA LEU A 272 -12.71 -11.62 -17.08
C LEU A 272 -11.43 -11.43 -17.87
N PHE A 273 -11.27 -12.13 -19.00
CA PHE A 273 -10.13 -11.92 -19.89
C PHE A 273 -10.02 -10.45 -20.31
N ALA A 274 -11.11 -9.84 -20.76
CA ALA A 274 -11.13 -8.43 -21.16
C ALA A 274 -10.76 -7.47 -19.99
N VAL A 275 -11.25 -7.75 -18.78
CA VAL A 275 -10.91 -6.99 -17.57
C VAL A 275 -9.44 -7.13 -17.20
N LEU A 276 -8.87 -8.33 -17.27
CA LEU A 276 -7.45 -8.56 -16.98
C LEU A 276 -6.55 -7.85 -17.99
N VAL A 277 -6.93 -7.85 -19.27
CA VAL A 277 -6.26 -7.06 -20.32
C VAL A 277 -6.38 -5.56 -20.02
N LEU A 278 -7.55 -5.08 -19.61
CA LEU A 278 -7.75 -3.68 -19.21
C LEU A 278 -6.83 -3.30 -18.04
N PHE A 279 -6.73 -4.13 -17.00
CA PHE A 279 -5.83 -3.88 -15.88
C PHE A 279 -4.35 -3.87 -16.31
N ALA A 280 -3.96 -4.75 -17.24
CA ALA A 280 -2.61 -4.74 -17.78
C ALA A 280 -2.32 -3.44 -18.55
N ILE A 281 -3.25 -2.97 -19.37
CA ILE A 281 -3.14 -1.69 -20.09
C ILE A 281 -3.05 -0.53 -19.09
N VAL A 282 -3.93 -0.49 -18.10
CA VAL A 282 -3.91 0.54 -17.04
C VAL A 282 -2.57 0.54 -16.33
N ALA A 283 -2.07 -0.64 -15.92
CA ALA A 283 -0.79 -0.79 -15.23
C ALA A 283 0.40 -0.21 -16.03
N ILE A 284 0.41 -0.45 -17.35
CA ILE A 284 1.44 0.08 -18.26
C ILE A 284 1.32 1.60 -18.38
N ILE A 285 0.10 2.14 -18.56
CA ILE A 285 -0.13 3.59 -18.71
C ILE A 285 0.35 4.35 -17.48
N ILE A 286 -0.07 3.89 -16.29
CA ILE A 286 0.22 4.56 -15.01
C ILE A 286 1.63 4.26 -14.49
N ASP A 287 2.39 3.38 -15.15
CA ASP A 287 3.73 2.96 -14.71
C ASP A 287 3.72 2.28 -13.32
N ARG A 288 2.72 1.44 -13.03
CA ARG A 288 2.56 0.75 -11.73
C ARG A 288 2.36 -0.75 -11.88
N ARG A 289 3.39 -1.51 -11.47
CA ARG A 289 3.42 -2.99 -11.51
C ARG A 289 2.45 -3.67 -10.52
N SER A 290 1.93 -2.97 -9.52
CA SER A 290 1.06 -3.54 -8.48
C SER A 290 -0.25 -4.14 -9.02
N PHE A 291 -0.83 -3.54 -10.08
CA PHE A 291 -2.03 -4.06 -10.75
C PHE A 291 -1.78 -5.41 -11.43
N LEU A 292 -0.62 -5.56 -12.08
CA LEU A 292 -0.24 -6.83 -12.68
C LEU A 292 -0.06 -7.89 -11.61
N ILE A 293 0.65 -7.58 -10.52
CA ILE A 293 0.86 -8.53 -9.42
C ILE A 293 -0.47 -9.03 -8.84
N ALA A 294 -1.45 -8.13 -8.65
CA ALA A 294 -2.78 -8.50 -8.18
C ALA A 294 -3.56 -9.38 -9.20
N ALA A 295 -3.30 -9.21 -10.51
CA ALA A 295 -4.01 -9.91 -11.58
C ALA A 295 -3.43 -11.30 -11.94
N ILE A 296 -2.14 -11.56 -11.67
CA ILE A 296 -1.44 -12.78 -12.12
C ILE A 296 -2.18 -14.07 -11.72
N GLY A 297 -2.63 -14.15 -10.46
CA GLY A 297 -3.35 -15.34 -9.97
C GLY A 297 -4.59 -15.63 -10.81
N TYR A 298 -5.36 -14.60 -11.16
CA TYR A 298 -6.57 -14.73 -11.97
C TYR A 298 -6.27 -15.14 -13.41
N CYS A 299 -5.18 -14.66 -14.01
CA CYS A 299 -4.75 -15.10 -15.34
C CYS A 299 -4.43 -16.60 -15.37
N VAL A 300 -3.74 -17.09 -14.33
CA VAL A 300 -3.41 -18.52 -14.20
C VAL A 300 -4.67 -19.33 -13.98
N THR A 301 -5.54 -18.94 -13.05
CA THR A 301 -6.80 -19.64 -12.78
C THR A 301 -7.68 -19.69 -14.02
N LEU A 302 -7.88 -18.56 -14.72
CA LEU A 302 -8.68 -18.51 -15.95
C LEU A 302 -8.12 -19.45 -17.03
N SER A 303 -6.80 -19.51 -17.19
CA SER A 303 -6.15 -20.40 -18.15
C SER A 303 -6.45 -21.87 -17.86
N VAL A 304 -6.40 -22.27 -16.59
CA VAL A 304 -6.69 -23.65 -16.14
C VAL A 304 -8.18 -23.97 -16.22
N THR A 305 -9.06 -22.99 -16.03
CA THR A 305 -10.52 -23.19 -16.07
C THR A 305 -11.06 -23.29 -17.50
N VAL A 306 -10.52 -22.54 -18.45
CA VAL A 306 -11.08 -22.42 -19.81
C VAL A 306 -10.41 -23.35 -20.81
N LEU A 307 -9.12 -23.69 -20.61
CA LEU A 307 -8.33 -24.44 -21.58
C LEU A 307 -8.09 -25.88 -21.12
N ASP A 308 -7.92 -26.78 -22.08
CA ASP A 308 -7.48 -28.15 -21.80
C ASP A 308 -6.09 -28.17 -21.15
N GLY A 309 -5.78 -29.21 -20.37
CA GLY A 309 -4.57 -29.26 -19.52
C GLY A 309 -3.25 -28.94 -20.24
N THR A 310 -3.08 -29.40 -21.49
CA THR A 310 -1.90 -29.07 -22.30
C THR A 310 -1.88 -27.60 -22.70
N SER A 311 -2.99 -27.06 -23.20
CA SER A 311 -3.13 -25.67 -23.62
C SER A 311 -3.01 -24.71 -22.44
N ALA A 312 -3.58 -25.07 -21.29
CA ALA A 312 -3.46 -24.33 -20.04
C ALA A 312 -2.00 -24.26 -19.57
N ALA A 313 -1.27 -25.40 -19.57
CA ALA A 313 0.13 -25.45 -19.18
C ALA A 313 1.02 -24.56 -20.08
N TRP A 314 0.84 -24.63 -21.39
CA TRP A 314 1.54 -23.74 -22.33
C TRP A 314 1.18 -22.27 -22.12
N THR A 315 -0.09 -21.97 -21.87
CA THR A 315 -0.54 -20.59 -21.63
C THR A 315 0.07 -20.02 -20.36
N VAL A 316 0.11 -20.78 -19.27
CA VAL A 316 0.75 -20.38 -18.00
C VAL A 316 2.25 -20.20 -18.18
N LEU A 317 2.91 -21.08 -18.95
CA LEU A 317 4.34 -20.95 -19.26
C LEU A 317 4.64 -19.68 -20.09
N ILE A 318 3.84 -19.42 -21.13
CA ILE A 318 3.94 -18.20 -21.94
C ILE A 318 3.67 -16.97 -21.09
N LEU A 319 2.64 -17.00 -20.22
CA LEU A 319 2.33 -15.92 -19.30
C LEU A 319 3.50 -15.65 -18.34
N GLY A 320 4.10 -16.69 -17.77
CA GLY A 320 5.30 -16.57 -16.92
C GLY A 320 6.48 -15.94 -17.67
N PHE A 321 6.75 -16.41 -18.89
CA PHE A 321 7.78 -15.83 -19.74
C PHE A 321 7.50 -14.35 -20.05
N LEU A 322 6.27 -14.00 -20.43
CA LEU A 322 5.85 -12.63 -20.70
C LEU A 322 6.00 -11.74 -19.47
N LEU A 323 5.66 -12.23 -18.28
CA LEU A 323 5.82 -11.47 -17.03
C LEU A 323 7.29 -11.20 -16.70
N VAL A 324 8.17 -12.19 -16.87
CA VAL A 324 9.62 -12.02 -16.69
C VAL A 324 10.17 -11.01 -17.70
N PHE A 325 9.81 -11.17 -18.98
CA PHE A 325 10.24 -10.28 -20.05
C PHE A 325 9.73 -8.85 -19.82
N MET A 326 8.46 -8.69 -19.48
CA MET A 326 7.86 -7.39 -19.18
C MET A 326 8.46 -6.75 -17.93
N GLY A 327 8.82 -7.54 -16.91
CA GLY A 327 9.56 -7.06 -15.75
C GLY A 327 10.94 -6.51 -16.11
N ALA A 328 11.65 -7.17 -17.03
CA ALA A 328 12.99 -6.77 -17.47
C ALA A 328 13.00 -5.58 -18.44
N PHE A 329 11.98 -5.47 -19.31
CA PHE A 329 11.93 -4.46 -20.39
C PHE A 329 10.80 -3.44 -20.23
N TRP A 330 10.30 -3.27 -19.00
CA TRP A 330 9.14 -2.44 -18.66
C TRP A 330 9.15 -1.06 -19.34
N ALA A 331 10.25 -0.32 -19.19
CA ALA A 331 10.38 1.04 -19.73
C ALA A 331 10.25 1.09 -21.26
N ARG A 332 10.89 0.16 -21.97
CA ARG A 332 10.87 0.08 -23.44
C ARG A 332 9.48 -0.26 -23.96
N ILE A 333 8.82 -1.23 -23.32
CA ILE A 333 7.45 -1.64 -23.65
C ILE A 333 6.49 -0.46 -23.47
N ARG A 334 6.59 0.22 -22.31
CA ARG A 334 5.77 1.39 -21.99
C ARG A 334 5.97 2.52 -22.99
N ALA A 335 7.21 2.87 -23.33
CA ALA A 335 7.52 3.90 -24.31
C ALA A 335 6.89 3.59 -25.67
N THR A 336 6.96 2.34 -26.13
CA THR A 336 6.40 1.90 -27.41
C THR A 336 4.87 1.99 -27.43
N ILE A 337 4.21 1.61 -26.32
CA ILE A 337 2.74 1.64 -26.20
C ILE A 337 2.21 3.08 -26.06
N LEU A 338 2.95 3.98 -25.40
CA LEU A 338 2.52 5.36 -25.18
C LEU A 338 2.81 6.30 -26.36
N GLN A 339 3.75 5.97 -27.25
CA GLN A 339 4.04 6.73 -28.47
C GLN A 339 2.79 7.07 -29.32
N PRO A 340 1.89 6.12 -29.65
CA PRO A 340 0.67 6.43 -30.42
C PRO A 340 -0.43 7.15 -29.61
N LEU A 341 -0.37 7.12 -28.28
CA LEU A 341 -1.42 7.64 -27.39
C LEU A 341 -1.20 9.11 -26.98
N GLY A 342 -0.12 9.74 -27.44
CA GLY A 342 0.26 11.09 -27.01
C GLY A 342 -0.68 12.23 -27.40
N GLY A 343 -1.64 11.98 -28.29
CA GLY A 343 -2.70 12.95 -28.60
C GLY A 343 -3.96 12.84 -27.73
N ILE A 344 -4.13 11.76 -26.96
CA ILE A 344 -5.38 11.44 -26.23
C ILE A 344 -5.17 11.57 -24.71
N LEU A 345 -4.00 11.18 -24.21
CA LEU A 345 -3.69 11.19 -22.77
C LEU A 345 -2.88 12.44 -22.39
N PRO A 346 -3.08 12.99 -21.17
CA PRO A 346 -2.26 14.08 -20.65
C PRO A 346 -0.85 13.56 -20.28
N LEU A 347 -0.01 13.38 -21.30
CA LEU A 347 1.36 12.86 -21.16
C LEU A 347 2.24 13.76 -20.28
N ASP A 348 1.93 15.05 -20.17
CA ASP A 348 2.60 16.02 -19.30
C ASP A 348 2.42 15.72 -17.81
N ARG A 349 1.37 14.98 -17.44
CA ARG A 349 1.06 14.59 -16.05
C ARG A 349 1.41 13.15 -15.73
N LEU A 350 1.84 12.37 -16.72
CA LEU A 350 2.29 10.99 -16.53
C LEU A 350 3.82 10.94 -16.44
N PRO A 351 4.40 9.89 -15.83
CA PRO A 351 5.85 9.75 -15.78
C PRO A 351 6.44 9.76 -17.20
N PRO A 352 7.53 10.50 -17.46
CA PRO A 352 8.10 10.59 -18.79
C PRO A 352 8.51 9.21 -19.32
N CYS A 353 8.45 9.05 -20.64
CA CYS A 353 8.97 7.88 -21.34
C CYS A 353 10.28 8.29 -22.00
N HIS A 354 11.39 7.64 -21.65
CA HIS A 354 12.70 7.82 -22.29
C HIS A 354 13.03 6.62 -23.18
#